data_AF-A0A1H5KGD3-F1
#
_entry.id   AF-A0A1H5KGD3-F1
#
_cell.length_a   1.000
_cell.length_b   1.000
_cell.length_c   1.000
_cell.angle_alpha   90.00
_cell.angle_beta   90.00
_cell.angle_gamma   90.00
#
_symmetry.space_group_name_H-M   'P 1'
#
loop_
_entity.id
_entity.type
_entity.pdbx_description
1 polymer ?
#
loop_
_entity_poly.entity_id
_entity_poly.type
_entity_poly.pdbx_seq_one_letter_code
_entity_poly.pdbx_strand_id
1 'polypeptide(L)' 'MTRTTIDVDDELVGEVMRRYGVATKGEAVDLALRRLVGVPLTKEVLLGLCGVGWGADLDELRSAEVVGARP' A
#
# COMPACT_ATOMS: atom_id res chain seq x y z
N MET A 1 9.74 -19.52 6.30
CA MET A 1 9.82 -18.50 7.37
C MET A 1 10.44 -19.12 8.60
N THR A 2 11.29 -18.38 9.30
CA THR A 2 11.93 -18.80 10.56
C THR A 2 11.20 -18.14 11.72
N ARG A 3 11.00 -18.86 12.83
CA ARG A 3 10.38 -18.30 14.03
C ARG A 3 11.40 -17.41 14.75
N THR A 4 11.03 -16.18 15.05
CA THR A 4 11.85 -15.24 15.82
C THR A 4 10.99 -14.56 16.87
N THR A 5 11.50 -14.45 18.09
CA THR A 5 10.87 -13.69 19.18
C THR A 5 11.56 -12.33 19.27
N ILE A 6 10.79 -11.26 19.15
CA ILE A 6 11.25 -9.88 19.29
C ILE A 6 10.22 -9.11 20.12
N ASP A 7 10.69 -8.14 20.91
CA ASP A 7 9.81 -7.21 21.60
C ASP A 7 9.39 -6.09 20.64
N VAL A 8 8.09 -5.84 20.55
CA VAL A 8 7.50 -4.82 19.68
C VAL A 8 6.43 -4.09 20.48
N ASP A 9 6.31 -2.79 20.24
CA ASP A 9 5.26 -1.97 20.85
C ASP A 9 3.87 -2.40 20.34
N ASP A 10 3.01 -2.80 21.27
CA ASP A 10 1.65 -3.28 20.98
C ASP A 10 0.73 -2.18 20.46
N GLU A 11 0.96 -0.91 20.82
CA GLU A 11 0.19 0.22 20.29
C GLU A 11 0.51 0.45 18.82
N LEU A 12 1.80 0.38 18.45
CA LEU A 12 2.24 0.51 17.06
C LEU A 12 1.72 -0.65 16.20
N VAL A 13 1.80 -1.87 16.70
CA VAL A 13 1.27 -3.04 15.99
C VAL A 13 -0.25 -2.93 15.84
N GLY A 14 -0.95 -2.50 16.90
CA GLY A 14 -2.39 -2.27 16.86
C GLY A 14 -2.80 -1.21 15.83
N GLU A 15 -2.05 -0.12 15.71
CA GLU A 15 -2.30 0.91 14.69
C GLU A 15 -2.08 0.37 13.27
N VAL A 16 -1.01 -0.40 13.03
CA VAL A 16 -0.78 -1.06 11.73
C VAL A 16 -1.91 -2.04 11.41
N MET A 17 -2.34 -2.84 12.38
CA MET A 17 -3.44 -3.79 12.23
C MET A 17 -4.76 -3.09 11.88
N ARG A 18 -5.11 -2.00 12.58
CA ARG A 18 -6.31 -1.20 12.26
C ARG A 18 -6.22 -0.56 10.87
N ARG A 19 -5.07 0.03 10.55
CA ARG A 19 -4.90 0.84 9.33
C ARG A 19 -4.84 0.01 8.06
N TYR A 20 -4.33 -1.22 8.16
CA TYR A 20 -4.14 -2.10 7.00
C TYR A 20 -4.98 -3.39 7.06
N GLY A 21 -5.81 -3.57 8.08
CA GLY A 21 -6.77 -4.67 8.17
C GLY A 21 -6.14 -6.06 8.31
N VAL A 22 -4.95 -6.16 8.92
CA VAL A 22 -4.26 -7.44 9.13
C VAL A 22 -4.68 -8.08 10.46
N ALA A 23 -4.79 -9.42 10.48
CA ALA A 23 -5.41 -10.15 11.58
C ALA A 23 -4.43 -10.49 12.71
N THR A 24 -3.13 -10.56 12.41
CA THR A 24 -2.11 -10.98 13.38
C THR A 24 -0.93 -10.00 13.47
N LYS A 25 -0.26 -9.99 14.63
CA LYS A 25 0.99 -9.23 14.84
C LYS A 25 2.08 -9.64 13.84
N GLY A 26 2.14 -10.93 13.48
CA GLY A 26 3.08 -11.45 12.50
C GLY A 26 2.85 -10.90 11.09
N GLU A 27 1.58 -10.82 10.65
CA GLU A 27 1.22 -10.19 9.38
C GLU A 27 1.49 -8.69 9.38
N ALA A 28 1.28 -8.01 10.50
CA ALA A 28 1.61 -6.59 10.63
C ALA A 28 3.11 -6.34 10.44
N VAL A 29 3.96 -7.18 11.05
CA VAL A 29 5.42 -7.10 10.91
C VAL A 29 5.86 -7.49 9.50
N ASP A 30 5.33 -8.56 8.91
CA ASP A 30 5.64 -8.96 7.53
C ASP A 30 5.26 -7.86 6.53
N LEU A 31 4.09 -7.24 6.69
CA LEU A 31 3.64 -6.11 5.89
C LEU A 31 4.58 -4.90 6.03
N ALA A 32 5.00 -4.57 7.26
CA ALA A 32 5.92 -3.47 7.50
C ALA A 32 7.28 -3.72 6.84
N LEU A 33 7.82 -4.93 6.97
CA LEU A 33 9.08 -5.34 6.34
C LEU A 33 8.97 -5.32 4.82
N ARG A 34 7.89 -5.85 4.23
CA ARG A 34 7.66 -5.80 2.78
C ARG A 34 7.47 -4.40 2.25
N ARG A 35 6.94 -3.46 3.04
CA ARG A 35 6.90 -2.05 2.67
C ARG A 35 8.26 -1.39 2.74
N LEU A 36 9.04 -1.71 3.76
CA LEU A 36 10.38 -1.15 3.94
C LEU A 36 11.36 -1.67 2.89
N VAL A 37 11.22 -2.95 2.53
CA VAL A 37 12.00 -3.65 1.48
C VAL A 37 11.31 -3.58 0.12
N GLY A 38 10.12 -2.99 0.05
CA GLY A 38 9.34 -2.87 -1.19
C GLY A 38 10.18 -2.24 -2.30
N VAL A 39 9.78 -2.45 -3.57
CA VAL A 39 10.50 -1.91 -4.74
C VAL A 39 10.85 -0.47 -4.41
N PRO A 40 12.15 -0.13 -4.25
CA PRO A 40 12.49 1.24 -4.01
C PRO A 40 11.96 1.95 -5.24
N LEU A 41 10.93 2.77 -5.04
CA LEU A 41 10.54 3.79 -6.00
C LEU A 41 11.70 4.78 -5.98
N THR A 42 12.84 4.34 -6.51
CA THR A 42 14.02 5.17 -6.58
C THR A 42 13.64 6.32 -7.47
N LYS A 43 14.34 7.43 -7.26
CA LYS A 43 14.17 8.59 -8.12
C LYS A 43 14.32 8.20 -9.59
N GLU A 44 15.20 7.27 -9.93
CA GLU A 44 15.37 6.79 -11.31
C GLU A 44 14.15 6.01 -11.82
N VAL A 45 13.56 5.12 -11.01
CA VAL A 45 12.35 4.38 -11.39
C VAL A 45 11.17 5.34 -11.64
N LEU A 46 10.99 6.32 -10.74
CA LEU A 46 9.92 7.32 -10.88
C LEU A 46 10.14 8.24 -12.09
N LEU A 47 11.37 8.68 -12.32
CA LEU A 47 11.73 9.49 -13.49
C LEU A 47 11.59 8.70 -14.80
N GLY A 48 11.82 7.39 -14.77
CA GLY A 48 11.60 6.51 -15.92
C GLY A 48 10.13 6.39 -16.34
N LEU A 49 9.19 6.72 -15.45
CA LEU A 49 7.76 6.79 -15.77
C LEU A 49 7.37 8.14 -16.42
N CYS A 50 8.21 9.18 -16.33
CA CYS A 50 7.93 10.46 -16.99
C CYS A 50 7.93 10.27 -18.50
N GLY A 51 6.80 10.53 -19.14
CA GLY A 51 6.65 10.37 -20.59
C GLY A 51 6.14 9.01 -21.05
N VAL A 52 5.84 8.07 -20.13
CA VAL A 52 5.14 6.82 -20.47
C VAL A 52 3.77 7.08 -21.11
N GLY A 53 3.21 8.27 -20.87
CA GLY A 53 1.91 8.67 -21.36
C GLY A 53 0.80 7.85 -20.70
N TRP A 54 -0.43 8.35 -20.80
CA TRP A 54 -1.60 7.62 -20.38
C TRP A 54 -2.66 7.83 -21.45
N GLY A 55 -3.07 6.73 -22.08
CA GLY A 55 -3.81 6.75 -23.35
C GLY A 55 -5.33 6.86 -23.21
N ALA A 56 -5.83 7.13 -22.02
CA ALA A 56 -7.26 7.34 -21.80
C ALA A 56 -7.57 8.83 -21.66
N ASP A 57 -8.81 9.20 -21.96
CA ASP A 57 -9.31 10.56 -21.79
C ASP A 57 -9.79 10.75 -20.34
N LEU A 58 -9.21 11.74 -19.66
CA LEU A 58 -9.58 12.07 -18.27
C LEU A 58 -11.02 12.58 -18.16
N ASP A 59 -11.50 13.29 -19.18
CA ASP A 59 -12.83 13.88 -19.17
C ASP A 59 -13.90 12.81 -19.41
N GLU A 60 -13.59 11.78 -20.21
CA GLU A 60 -14.45 10.61 -20.41
C GLU A 60 -14.60 9.79 -19.11
N LEU A 61 -13.49 9.54 -18.38
CA LEU A 61 -13.54 8.81 -17.11
C LEU A 61 -14.26 9.55 -15.98
N ARG A 62 -14.23 10.89 -15.97
CA ARG A 62 -14.93 11.70 -14.97
C ARG A 62 -16.42 11.85 -15.27
N SER A 63 -16.76 11.82 -16.55
CA SER A 63 -18.14 11.90 -17.03
C SER A 63 -18.87 10.56 -16.93
N ALA A 64 -18.12 9.45 -16.83
CA ALA A 64 -18.67 8.17 -16.40
C ALA A 64 -19.23 8.34 -14.98
N GLU A 65 -20.55 8.49 -14.86
CA GLU A 65 -21.25 8.53 -13.59
C GLU A 65 -20.76 7.39 -12.69
N VAL A 66 -20.41 7.71 -11.45
CA VAL A 66 -20.22 6.70 -10.42
C VAL A 66 -21.58 6.04 -10.23
N VAL A 67 -21.80 4.91 -10.90
CA VAL A 67 -22.99 4.07 -10.68
C VAL A 67 -22.92 3.52 -9.27
N GLY A 68 -23.48 4.29 -8.33
CA GLY A 68 -24.00 3.86 -7.05
C GLY A 68 -23.01 3.31 -6.02
N ALA A 69 -22.41 4.19 -5.21
CA ALA A 69 -22.27 3.89 -3.79
C ALA A 69 -23.52 4.43 -3.07
N ARG A 70 -24.53 3.57 -2.91
CA ARG A 70 -25.70 3.87 -2.06
C ARG A 70 -25.22 4.06 -0.60
N PRO A 71 -25.89 4.92 0.19
CA PRO A 71 -25.62 5.08 1.61
C PRO A 71 -25.91 3.80 2.40
#